data_AF-A0A7C8HUT8-F1
#
_entry.id   AF-A0A7C8HUT8-F1
#
_cell.length_a   1.000
_cell.length_b   1.000
_cell.length_c   1.000
_cell.angle_alpha   90.00
_cell.angle_beta   90.00
_cell.angle_gamma   90.00
#
_symmetry.space_group_name_H-M   'P 1'
#
loop_
_entity.id
_entity.type
_entity.pdbx_description
1 polymer ?
#
loop_
_entity_poly.entity_id
_entity_poly.type
_entity_poly.pdbx_seq_one_letter_code
_entity_poly.pdbx_strand_id
1 'polypeptide(L)'
;MKKEEVYSFVLNHYRKIAKWLFLLIGGTFLGLAWADKGDSVSNMMLVLLTAVAVGLNIEALREARRVRAWEANKDLLLGLKKELVQVHKIYEQQLEVEEYQEYLSGVQSQDDQEPEMEKPEDVADWSPVVKLNDRLNGVLFVFAEVLPAEVVNSARKYVEDSKELDRDVDDGAFYGCQLYDEALKQICDLEKEISLLIRKLSGVDALKL
;
A
#
# COMPACT_ATOMS: atom_id res chain seq x y z
N MET A 1 -11.77 12.22 -2.38
CA MET A 1 -11.55 12.82 -3.71
C MET A 1 -12.67 13.79 -4.00
N LYS A 2 -12.35 15.08 -4.05
CA LYS A 2 -13.32 16.11 -4.42
C LYS A 2 -13.55 16.01 -5.93
N LYS A 3 -14.79 16.25 -6.40
CA LYS A 3 -15.15 16.20 -7.84
C LYS A 3 -14.18 17.00 -8.73
N GLU A 4 -13.55 18.04 -8.17
CA GLU A 4 -12.56 18.90 -8.84
C GLU A 4 -11.25 18.17 -9.23
N GLU A 5 -10.82 17.15 -8.49
CA GLU A 5 -9.61 16.38 -8.80
C GLU A 5 -9.85 15.45 -9.99
N VAL A 6 -11.05 14.85 -10.08
CA VAL A 6 -11.45 14.00 -11.21
C VAL A 6 -11.57 14.84 -12.49
N TYR A 7 -12.17 16.03 -12.40
CA TYR A 7 -12.30 16.93 -13.55
C TYR A 7 -10.94 17.42 -14.05
N SER A 8 -10.03 17.82 -13.16
CA SER A 8 -8.71 18.28 -13.57
C SER A 8 -7.85 17.16 -14.19
N PHE A 9 -7.96 15.92 -13.69
CA PHE A 9 -7.29 14.76 -14.25
C PHE A 9 -7.83 14.39 -15.64
N VAL A 10 -9.16 14.32 -15.80
CA VAL A 10 -9.82 14.05 -17.10
C VAL A 10 -9.43 15.13 -18.12
N LEU A 11 -9.46 16.40 -17.73
CA LEU A 11 -9.08 17.51 -18.62
C LEU A 11 -7.61 17.42 -19.05
N ASN A 12 -6.71 16.98 -18.16
CA ASN A 12 -5.29 16.84 -18.45
C ASN A 12 -5.02 15.64 -19.38
N HIS A 13 -5.75 14.53 -19.18
CA HIS A 13 -5.71 13.37 -20.08
C HIS A 13 -6.24 13.73 -21.48
N TYR A 14 -7.38 14.43 -21.58
CA TYR A 14 -7.90 14.94 -22.85
C TYR A 14 -6.98 15.98 -23.51
N ARG A 15 -6.29 16.83 -22.74
CA ARG A 15 -5.26 17.75 -23.28
C ARG A 15 -4.07 17.02 -23.87
N LYS A 16 -3.60 15.93 -23.24
CA LYS A 16 -2.52 15.09 -23.79
C LYS A 16 -2.99 14.42 -25.08
N ILE A 17 -4.18 13.81 -25.07
CA ILE A 17 -4.78 13.20 -26.27
C ILE A 17 -4.96 14.24 -27.39
N ALA A 18 -5.43 15.44 -27.07
CA ALA A 18 -5.61 16.53 -28.03
C ALA A 18 -4.29 17.04 -28.61
N LYS A 19 -3.22 17.14 -27.81
CA LYS A 19 -1.88 17.49 -28.30
C LYS A 19 -1.32 16.42 -29.23
N TRP A 20 -1.49 15.14 -28.90
CA TRP A 20 -1.08 14.03 -29.76
C TRP A 20 -1.91 13.96 -31.04
N LEU A 21 -3.23 14.15 -30.97
CA LEU A 21 -4.09 14.29 -32.15
C LEU A 21 -3.69 15.48 -33.01
N PHE A 22 -3.33 16.61 -32.42
CA PHE A 22 -2.85 17.79 -33.16
C PHE A 22 -1.51 17.53 -33.85
N LEU A 23 -0.60 16.79 -33.21
CA LEU A 23 0.65 16.34 -33.83
C LEU A 23 0.41 15.30 -34.94
N LEU A 24 -0.55 14.39 -34.77
CA LEU A 24 -0.93 13.41 -35.79
C LEU A 24 -1.59 14.08 -36.99
N ILE A 25 -2.54 14.99 -36.76
CA ILE A 25 -3.22 15.75 -37.82
C ILE A 25 -2.23 16.68 -38.53
N GLY A 26 -1.42 17.42 -37.77
CA GLY A 26 -0.36 18.27 -38.33
C GLY A 26 0.68 17.48 -39.13
N GLY A 27 1.06 16.30 -38.66
CA GLY A 27 1.94 15.36 -39.37
C GLY A 27 1.31 14.80 -40.65
N THR A 28 0.00 14.51 -40.65
CA THR A 28 -0.71 14.07 -41.87
C THR A 28 -0.83 15.17 -42.92
N PHE A 29 -1.02 16.43 -42.53
CA PHE A 29 -1.06 17.55 -43.47
C PHE A 29 0.32 17.82 -44.11
N LEU A 30 1.40 17.70 -43.33
CA LEU A 30 2.76 17.72 -43.91
C LEU A 30 3.01 16.49 -44.79
N GLY A 31 2.61 15.28 -44.38
CA GLY A 31 2.79 14.06 -45.18
C GLY A 31 2.02 14.08 -46.51
N LEU A 32 0.80 14.62 -46.52
CA LEU A 32 -0.01 14.81 -47.74
C LEU A 32 0.59 15.82 -48.71
N ALA A 33 1.27 16.86 -48.22
CA ALA A 33 1.99 17.82 -49.07
C ALA A 33 3.22 17.21 -49.76
N TRP A 34 3.76 16.10 -49.24
CA TRP A 34 4.88 15.36 -49.83
C TRP A 34 4.45 14.09 -50.59
N ALA A 35 3.16 13.73 -50.53
CA ALA A 35 2.61 12.48 -51.10
C ALA A 35 2.46 12.49 -52.63
N ASP A 36 2.79 13.59 -53.31
CA ASP A 36 2.83 13.64 -54.78
C ASP A 36 4.03 12.84 -55.37
N LYS A 37 4.88 12.25 -54.51
CA LYS A 37 6.02 11.41 -54.89
C LYS A 37 6.15 10.14 -54.04
N GLY A 38 5.30 9.13 -54.28
CA GLY A 38 5.61 7.72 -54.04
C GLY A 38 4.85 7.01 -52.91
N ASP A 39 4.24 5.87 -53.26
CA ASP A 39 3.40 4.99 -52.41
C ASP A 39 4.08 4.42 -51.15
N SER A 40 5.40 4.52 -51.02
CA SER A 40 6.14 3.98 -49.88
C SER A 40 6.11 4.89 -48.64
N VAL A 41 6.06 6.21 -48.82
CA VAL A 41 6.12 7.19 -47.71
C VAL A 41 4.77 7.29 -46.99
N SER A 42 3.67 7.25 -47.73
CA SER A 42 2.29 7.26 -47.20
C SER A 42 2.00 6.00 -46.37
N ASN A 43 2.41 4.83 -46.87
CA ASN A 43 2.28 3.56 -46.16
C ASN A 43 3.10 3.53 -44.86
N MET A 44 4.33 4.08 -44.87
CA MET A 44 5.17 4.16 -43.67
C MET A 44 4.55 5.07 -42.59
N MET A 45 3.98 6.21 -43.00
CA MET A 45 3.26 7.09 -42.06
C MET A 45 2.00 6.44 -41.49
N LEU A 46 1.26 5.69 -42.30
CA LEU A 46 0.06 4.99 -41.85
C LEU A 46 0.40 3.89 -40.81
N VAL A 47 1.52 3.19 -40.98
CA VAL A 47 2.03 2.22 -40.01
C VAL A 47 2.42 2.90 -38.69
N LEU A 48 3.12 4.04 -38.74
CA LEU A 48 3.51 4.80 -37.53
C LEU A 48 2.29 5.33 -36.77
N LEU A 49 1.30 5.89 -37.48
CA LEU A 49 0.02 6.32 -36.92
C LEU A 49 -0.70 5.17 -36.21
N THR A 50 -0.73 4.00 -36.87
CA THR A 50 -1.36 2.79 -36.31
C THR A 50 -0.62 2.32 -35.05
N ALA A 51 0.71 2.32 -35.05
CA ALA A 51 1.51 1.94 -33.89
C ALA A 51 1.29 2.87 -32.69
N VAL A 52 1.21 4.19 -32.92
CA VAL A 52 0.89 5.16 -31.87
C VAL A 52 -0.54 4.95 -31.33
N ALA A 53 -1.52 4.73 -32.22
CA ALA A 53 -2.90 4.47 -31.81
C ALA A 53 -3.04 3.16 -31.00
N VAL A 54 -2.31 2.11 -31.39
CA VAL A 54 -2.25 0.84 -30.64
C VAL A 54 -1.59 1.06 -29.28
N GLY A 55 -0.49 1.83 -29.21
CA GLY A 55 0.18 2.19 -27.97
C GLY A 55 -0.76 2.91 -26.99
N LEU A 56 -1.48 3.92 -27.47
CA LEU A 56 -2.47 4.66 -26.67
C LEU A 56 -3.62 3.76 -26.19
N ASN A 57 -4.11 2.86 -27.04
CA ASN A 57 -5.14 1.91 -26.64
C ASN A 57 -4.65 0.94 -25.56
N ILE A 58 -3.41 0.47 -25.64
CA ILE A 58 -2.82 -0.38 -24.62
C ILE A 58 -2.69 0.38 -23.29
N GLU A 59 -2.24 1.62 -23.32
CA GLU A 59 -2.17 2.49 -22.13
C GLU A 59 -3.55 2.72 -21.52
N ALA A 60 -4.56 3.05 -22.33
CA ALA A 60 -5.93 3.25 -21.87
C ALA A 60 -6.52 1.98 -21.23
N LEU A 61 -6.26 0.81 -21.82
CA LEU A 61 -6.69 -0.48 -21.26
C LEU A 61 -5.99 -0.81 -19.93
N ARG A 62 -4.69 -0.52 -19.82
CA ARG A 62 -3.93 -0.69 -18.56
C ARG A 62 -4.48 0.22 -17.47
N GLU A 63 -4.74 1.48 -17.79
CA GLU A 63 -5.32 2.46 -16.86
C GLU A 63 -6.71 2.05 -16.41
N ALA A 64 -7.58 1.62 -17.33
CA ALA A 64 -8.92 1.14 -17.01
C ALA A 64 -8.90 -0.10 -16.10
N ARG A 65 -7.96 -1.04 -16.33
CA ARG A 65 -7.76 -2.19 -15.44
C ARG A 65 -7.32 -1.75 -14.04
N ARG A 66 -6.37 -0.82 -13.94
CA ARG A 66 -5.88 -0.29 -12.66
C ARG A 66 -7.01 0.38 -11.87
N VAL A 67 -7.78 1.27 -12.51
CA VAL A 67 -8.91 1.96 -11.87
C VAL A 67 -9.96 0.97 -11.38
N ARG A 68 -10.31 -0.05 -12.17
CA ARG A 68 -11.25 -1.10 -11.72
C ARG A 68 -10.70 -1.89 -10.54
N ALA A 69 -9.42 -2.26 -10.59
CA ALA A 69 -8.77 -2.98 -9.49
C ALA A 69 -8.73 -2.12 -8.20
N TRP A 70 -8.49 -0.81 -8.34
CA TRP A 70 -8.58 0.12 -7.22
C TRP A 70 -10.00 0.20 -6.65
N GLU A 71 -11.01 0.51 -7.47
CA GLU A 71 -12.39 0.64 -7.00
C GLU A 71 -12.93 -0.64 -6.35
N ALA A 72 -12.53 -1.82 -6.85
CA ALA A 72 -12.95 -3.09 -6.26
C ALA A 72 -12.32 -3.38 -4.90
N ASN A 73 -11.10 -2.91 -4.64
CA ASN A 73 -10.31 -3.28 -3.46
C ASN A 73 -10.06 -2.14 -2.48
N LYS A 74 -10.43 -0.91 -2.82
CA LYS A 74 -10.12 0.30 -2.06
C LYS A 74 -10.57 0.20 -0.60
N ASP A 75 -11.81 -0.20 -0.35
CA ASP A 75 -12.36 -0.23 1.00
C ASP A 75 -11.64 -1.27 1.87
N LEU A 76 -11.27 -2.40 1.27
CA LEU A 76 -10.47 -3.44 1.92
C LEU A 76 -9.06 -2.95 2.25
N LEU A 77 -8.35 -2.37 1.28
CA LEU A 77 -6.97 -1.90 1.46
C LEU A 77 -6.88 -0.74 2.46
N LEU A 78 -7.82 0.20 2.41
CA LEU A 78 -7.88 1.32 3.36
C LEU A 78 -8.31 0.83 4.76
N GLY A 79 -9.22 -0.14 4.83
CA GLY A 79 -9.60 -0.80 6.08
C GLY A 79 -8.41 -1.49 6.75
N LEU A 80 -7.69 -2.32 5.99
CA LEU A 80 -6.47 -3.00 6.46
C LEU A 80 -5.41 -2.00 6.92
N LYS A 81 -5.17 -0.94 6.14
CA LYS A 81 -4.22 0.10 6.55
C LYS A 81 -4.61 0.76 7.87
N LYS A 82 -5.90 1.08 8.05
CA LYS A 82 -6.38 1.70 9.30
C LYS A 82 -6.20 0.76 10.50
N GLU A 83 -6.50 -0.53 10.31
CA GLU A 83 -6.35 -1.53 11.36
C GLU A 83 -4.88 -1.76 11.71
N LEU A 84 -3.97 -1.80 10.72
CA LEU A 84 -2.53 -1.88 10.97
C LEU A 84 -2.03 -0.72 11.82
N VAL A 85 -2.45 0.51 11.54
CA VAL A 85 -2.08 1.68 12.35
C VAL A 85 -2.62 1.59 13.78
N GLN A 86 -3.80 0.99 13.98
CA GLN A 86 -4.35 0.78 15.33
C GLN A 86 -3.55 -0.28 16.09
N VAL A 87 -3.21 -1.38 15.43
CA VAL A 87 -2.45 -2.47 16.02
C VAL A 87 -1.01 -2.06 16.31
N HIS A 88 -0.38 -1.27 15.43
CA HIS A 88 0.93 -0.66 15.67
C HIS A 88 0.95 0.07 17.02
N LYS A 89 -0.02 0.96 17.26
CA LYS A 89 -0.11 1.71 18.53
C LYS A 89 -0.29 0.83 19.76
N ILE A 90 -1.03 -0.27 19.61
CA ILE A 90 -1.22 -1.23 20.70
C ILE A 90 0.11 -1.88 21.07
N TYR A 91 0.90 -2.30 20.07
CA TYR A 91 2.20 -2.89 20.33
C TYR A 91 3.22 -1.88 20.86
N GLU A 92 3.21 -0.63 20.40
CA GLU A 92 4.04 0.46 20.98
C GLU A 92 3.70 0.65 22.46
N GLN A 93 2.41 0.75 22.79
CA GLN A 93 1.98 0.94 24.18
C GLN A 93 2.32 -0.27 25.06
N GLN A 94 2.19 -1.49 24.53
CA GLN A 94 2.55 -2.69 25.27
C GLN A 94 4.08 -2.79 25.49
N LEU A 95 4.87 -2.35 24.52
CA LEU A 95 6.32 -2.26 24.65
C LEU A 95 6.71 -1.30 25.78
N GLU A 96 6.09 -0.11 25.85
CA GLU A 96 6.32 0.85 26.95
C GLU A 96 6.01 0.24 28.33
N VAL A 97 4.92 -0.55 28.43
CA VAL A 97 4.55 -1.26 29.66
C VAL A 97 5.60 -2.28 30.06
N GLU A 98 6.13 -3.06 29.12
CA GLU A 98 7.19 -4.04 29.42
C GLU A 98 8.51 -3.37 29.78
N GLU A 99 8.91 -2.30 29.08
CA GLU A 99 10.12 -1.53 29.40
C GLU A 99 10.04 -0.95 30.82
N TYR A 100 8.87 -0.44 31.22
CA TYR A 100 8.63 0.04 32.58
C TYR A 100 8.75 -1.09 33.62
N GLN A 101 8.21 -2.28 33.34
CA GLN A 101 8.32 -3.44 34.23
C GLN A 101 9.76 -3.94 34.36
N GLU A 102 10.50 -3.98 33.25
CA GLU A 102 11.92 -4.35 33.22
C GLU A 102 12.75 -3.35 34.04
N TYR A 103 12.51 -2.06 33.85
CA TYR A 103 13.13 -0.99 34.65
C TYR A 103 12.89 -1.20 36.16
N LEU A 104 11.64 -1.43 36.57
CA LEU A 104 11.30 -1.69 37.98
C LEU A 104 12.01 -2.93 38.53
N SER A 105 12.10 -4.01 37.74
CA SER A 105 12.78 -5.23 38.15
C SER A 105 14.29 -5.04 38.37
N GLY A 106 14.93 -4.13 37.61
CA GLY A 106 16.33 -3.76 37.79
C GLY A 106 16.57 -2.82 38.99
N VAL A 107 15.61 -1.94 39.30
CA VAL A 107 15.72 -0.92 40.36
C VAL A 107 15.44 -1.45 41.77
N GLN A 108 14.74 -2.58 41.92
CA GLN A 108 14.48 -3.23 43.24
C GLN A 108 15.74 -3.64 44.04
N SER A 109 16.94 -3.39 43.50
CA SER A 109 18.23 -3.65 44.16
C SER A 109 18.80 -2.46 44.94
N GLN A 110 18.29 -1.23 44.79
CA GLN A 110 18.92 -0.02 45.36
C GLN A 110 17.90 1.01 45.88
N ASP A 111 17.63 0.96 47.19
CA ASP A 111 16.93 1.96 48.03
C ASP A 111 15.52 2.41 47.61
N ASP A 112 14.73 2.86 48.58
CA ASP A 112 13.32 3.31 48.47
C ASP A 112 13.13 4.60 47.63
N GLN A 113 13.70 4.67 46.42
CA GLN A 113 13.49 5.77 45.48
C GLN A 113 12.27 5.47 44.61
N GLU A 114 11.33 6.42 44.62
CA GLU A 114 10.17 6.42 43.74
C GLU A 114 10.65 6.44 42.27
N PRO A 115 10.09 5.60 41.37
CA PRO A 115 10.58 5.47 40.01
C PRO A 115 10.52 6.82 39.27
N GLU A 116 11.60 7.20 38.59
CA GLU A 116 11.67 8.45 37.82
C GLU A 116 10.77 8.42 36.57
N MET A 117 10.34 7.22 36.14
CA MET A 117 9.49 7.01 34.99
C MET A 117 8.01 6.98 35.39
N GLU A 118 7.18 7.71 34.65
CA GLU A 118 5.72 7.65 34.79
C GLU A 118 5.23 6.27 34.37
N LYS A 119 4.32 5.68 35.15
CA LYS A 119 3.74 4.38 34.82
C LYS A 119 2.89 4.51 33.54
N PRO A 120 3.18 3.77 32.47
CA PRO A 120 2.36 3.78 31.27
C PRO A 120 0.99 3.13 31.53
N GLU A 121 -0.02 3.53 30.75
CA GLU A 121 -1.34 2.90 30.80
C GLU A 121 -1.28 1.50 30.18
N ASP A 122 -1.78 0.50 30.91
CA ASP A 122 -1.84 -0.88 30.41
C ASP A 122 -2.78 -1.00 29.20
N VAL A 123 -2.43 -1.87 28.25
CA VAL A 123 -3.29 -2.17 27.09
C VAL A 123 -4.50 -2.99 27.55
N ALA A 124 -5.66 -2.34 27.64
CA ALA A 124 -6.90 -2.97 28.09
C ALA A 124 -7.69 -3.70 26.97
N ASP A 125 -7.49 -3.34 25.69
CA ASP A 125 -8.26 -3.89 24.57
C ASP A 125 -7.36 -4.41 23.44
N TRP A 126 -7.21 -5.74 23.39
CA TRP A 126 -6.52 -6.46 22.30
C TRP A 126 -7.43 -6.81 21.12
N SER A 127 -8.72 -6.45 21.17
CA SER A 127 -9.67 -6.75 20.09
C SER A 127 -9.24 -6.24 18.69
N PRO A 128 -8.52 -5.12 18.54
CA PRO A 128 -8.05 -4.68 17.22
C PRO A 128 -7.02 -5.64 16.60
N VAL A 129 -6.18 -6.28 17.42
CA VAL A 129 -5.18 -7.27 16.96
C VAL A 129 -5.88 -8.51 16.41
N VAL A 130 -6.85 -9.04 17.17
CA VAL A 130 -7.66 -10.19 16.75
C VAL A 130 -8.43 -9.89 15.46
N LYS A 131 -9.05 -8.71 15.36
CA LYS A 131 -9.77 -8.28 14.14
C LYS A 131 -8.87 -8.19 12.93
N LEU A 132 -7.64 -7.68 13.09
CA LEU A 132 -6.66 -7.61 12.00
C LEU A 132 -6.28 -9.01 11.53
N ASN A 133 -5.99 -9.93 12.46
CA ASN A 133 -5.65 -11.32 12.14
C ASN A 133 -6.78 -12.03 11.38
N ASP A 134 -8.02 -11.92 11.84
CA ASP A 134 -9.17 -12.50 11.15
C ASP A 134 -9.33 -11.95 9.73
N ARG A 135 -9.16 -10.64 9.58
CA ARG A 135 -9.29 -9.98 8.29
C ARG A 135 -8.15 -10.34 7.34
N LEU A 136 -6.91 -10.39 7.82
CA LEU A 136 -5.77 -10.83 7.01
C LEU A 136 -5.94 -12.29 6.57
N ASN A 137 -6.42 -13.17 7.44
CA ASN A 137 -6.76 -14.55 7.06
C ASN A 137 -7.83 -14.60 5.97
N GLY A 138 -8.91 -13.81 6.10
CA GLY A 138 -9.94 -13.71 5.08
C GLY A 138 -9.41 -13.17 3.74
N VAL A 139 -8.55 -12.16 3.79
CA VAL A 139 -7.93 -11.56 2.60
C VAL A 139 -6.98 -12.55 1.92
N LEU A 140 -6.14 -13.23 2.67
CA LEU A 140 -5.22 -14.25 2.15
C LEU A 140 -5.98 -15.43 1.55
N PHE A 141 -7.10 -15.84 2.15
CA PHE A 141 -7.91 -16.92 1.61
C PHE A 141 -8.58 -16.56 0.28
N VAL A 142 -9.11 -15.34 0.15
CA VAL A 142 -9.91 -14.94 -1.02
C VAL A 142 -9.05 -14.31 -2.13
N PHE A 143 -7.99 -13.58 -1.78
CA PHE A 143 -7.28 -12.70 -2.69
C PHE A 143 -5.78 -12.99 -2.85
N ALA A 144 -5.24 -14.04 -2.22
CA ALA A 144 -3.79 -14.33 -2.32
C ALA A 144 -3.29 -14.50 -3.77
N GLU A 145 -4.09 -15.05 -4.69
CA GLU A 145 -3.69 -15.23 -6.08
C GLU A 145 -3.63 -13.92 -6.89
N VAL A 146 -4.31 -12.87 -6.40
CA VAL A 146 -4.46 -11.59 -7.10
C VAL A 146 -3.57 -10.51 -6.49
N LEU A 147 -3.17 -10.68 -5.22
CA LEU A 147 -2.29 -9.76 -4.52
C LEU A 147 -0.82 -9.97 -4.93
N PRO A 148 0.00 -8.91 -4.85
CA PRO A 148 1.45 -9.06 -5.02
C PRO A 148 2.01 -10.05 -4.01
N ALA A 149 2.96 -10.87 -4.44
CA ALA A 149 3.58 -11.89 -3.60
C ALA A 149 4.21 -11.29 -2.35
N GLU A 150 4.73 -10.07 -2.43
CA GLU A 150 5.31 -9.33 -1.31
C GLU A 150 4.29 -9.05 -0.20
N VAL A 151 3.08 -8.61 -0.57
CA VAL A 151 1.97 -8.36 0.36
C VAL A 151 1.50 -9.67 0.99
N VAL A 152 1.37 -10.72 0.16
CA VAL A 152 0.92 -12.04 0.62
C VAL A 152 1.90 -12.66 1.60
N ASN A 153 3.20 -12.61 1.28
CA ASN A 153 4.26 -13.17 2.11
C ASN A 153 4.38 -12.40 3.43
N SER A 154 4.33 -11.07 3.39
CA SER A 154 4.39 -10.23 4.59
C SER A 154 3.17 -10.47 5.50
N ALA A 155 1.96 -10.53 4.92
CA ALA A 155 0.75 -10.81 5.68
C ALA A 155 0.73 -12.23 6.27
N ARG A 156 1.22 -13.24 5.53
CA ARG A 156 1.31 -14.61 6.04
C ARG A 156 2.30 -14.72 7.18
N LYS A 157 3.47 -14.10 7.02
CA LYS A 157 4.50 -14.04 8.06
C LYS A 157 3.94 -13.43 9.34
N TYR A 158 3.29 -12.26 9.24
CA TYR A 158 2.66 -11.61 10.39
C TYR A 158 1.62 -12.50 11.09
N VAL A 159 0.77 -13.20 10.33
CA VAL A 159 -0.25 -14.09 10.92
C VAL A 159 0.37 -15.34 11.56
N GLU A 160 1.44 -15.89 10.99
CA GLU A 160 2.16 -17.03 11.57
C GLU A 160 2.86 -16.63 12.88
N ASP A 161 3.60 -15.53 12.84
CA ASP A 161 4.39 -15.02 13.95
C ASP A 161 3.48 -14.48 15.07
N SER A 162 2.31 -13.89 14.75
CA SER A 162 1.31 -13.52 15.75
C SER A 162 0.71 -14.73 16.47
N LYS A 163 0.63 -15.90 15.84
CA LYS A 163 0.18 -17.12 16.54
C LYS A 163 1.25 -17.73 17.42
N GLU A 164 2.51 -17.51 17.07
CA GLU A 164 3.65 -17.87 17.91
C GLU A 164 3.69 -16.96 19.13
N LEU A 165 3.52 -15.64 18.92
CA LEU A 165 3.35 -14.63 19.96
C LEU A 165 2.26 -15.00 20.97
N ASP A 166 1.05 -15.33 20.50
CA ASP A 166 -0.06 -15.71 21.38
C ASP A 166 0.28 -16.96 22.22
N ARG A 167 1.00 -17.94 21.65
CA ARG A 167 1.43 -19.15 22.38
C ARG A 167 2.52 -18.85 23.39
N ASP A 168 3.49 -18.03 23.01
CA ASP A 168 4.64 -17.69 23.85
C ASP A 168 4.23 -16.88 25.09
N VAL A 169 3.23 -16.02 24.92
CA VAL A 169 2.56 -15.30 26.02
C VAL A 169 1.79 -16.28 26.92
N ASP A 170 1.01 -17.19 26.34
CA ASP A 170 0.21 -18.17 27.11
C ASP A 170 1.08 -19.18 27.88
N ASP A 171 2.20 -19.62 27.29
CA ASP A 171 3.12 -20.59 27.88
C ASP A 171 4.10 -19.94 28.89
N GLY A 172 4.07 -18.61 29.03
CA GLY A 172 5.01 -17.84 29.85
C GLY A 172 6.47 -18.07 29.44
N ALA A 173 6.68 -18.49 28.19
CA ALA A 173 7.97 -18.95 27.67
C ALA A 173 8.85 -17.79 27.20
N PHE A 174 8.25 -16.62 26.96
CA PHE A 174 8.94 -15.41 26.55
C PHE A 174 8.46 -14.22 27.39
N TYR A 175 9.41 -13.57 28.05
CA TYR A 175 9.24 -12.26 28.66
C TYR A 175 10.08 -11.27 27.87
N GLY A 176 9.49 -10.17 27.43
CA GLY A 176 10.25 -8.96 27.18
C GLY A 176 10.13 -8.34 25.79
N CYS A 177 10.59 -7.09 25.79
CA CYS A 177 10.52 -6.07 24.75
C CYS A 177 10.84 -6.57 23.33
N GLN A 178 11.69 -7.58 23.19
CA GLN A 178 12.11 -8.15 21.90
C GLN A 178 10.96 -8.72 21.08
N LEU A 179 9.98 -9.33 21.74
CA LEU A 179 8.83 -9.96 21.10
C LEU A 179 7.92 -8.92 20.46
N TYR A 180 7.67 -7.82 21.18
CA TYR A 180 6.88 -6.69 20.67
C TYR A 180 7.66 -5.85 19.63
N ASP A 181 8.97 -5.71 19.77
CA ASP A 181 9.84 -5.12 18.74
C ASP A 181 9.74 -5.87 17.41
N GLU A 182 9.78 -7.20 17.46
CA GLU A 182 9.65 -8.03 16.25
C GLU A 182 8.25 -7.90 15.65
N ALA A 183 7.19 -7.92 16.47
CA ALA A 183 5.82 -7.68 16.00
C ALA A 183 5.66 -6.30 15.34
N LEU A 184 6.22 -5.24 15.94
CA LEU A 184 6.21 -3.88 15.39
C LEU A 184 6.91 -3.80 14.05
N LYS A 185 8.08 -4.44 13.93
CA LYS A 185 8.83 -4.48 12.67
C LYS A 185 8.01 -5.13 11.55
N GLN A 186 7.32 -6.22 11.85
CA GLN A 186 6.47 -6.91 10.88
C GLN A 186 5.26 -6.08 10.46
N ILE A 187 4.63 -5.39 11.41
CA ILE A 187 3.54 -4.45 11.11
C ILE A 187 4.03 -3.32 10.22
N CYS A 188 5.21 -2.77 10.48
CA CYS A 188 5.83 -1.75 9.64
C CYS A 188 6.08 -2.25 8.21
N ASP A 189 6.63 -3.46 8.07
CA ASP A 189 6.88 -4.07 6.77
C ASP A 189 5.57 -4.31 6.00
N LEU A 190 4.53 -4.81 6.66
CA LEU A 190 3.22 -5.02 6.05
C LEU A 190 2.52 -3.70 5.69
N GLU A 191 2.57 -2.69 6.55
CA GLU A 191 2.01 -1.36 6.29
C GLU A 191 2.70 -0.72 5.07
N LYS A 192 4.02 -0.88 4.96
CA LYS A 192 4.81 -0.40 3.82
C LYS A 192 4.37 -1.07 2.53
N GLU A 193 4.25 -2.39 2.50
CA GLU A 193 3.82 -3.12 1.30
C GLU A 193 2.39 -2.77 0.89
N ILE A 194 1.46 -2.67 1.85
CA ILE A 194 0.08 -2.23 1.58
C ILE A 194 0.06 -0.79 1.09
N SER A 195 0.86 0.11 1.67
CA SER A 195 0.95 1.50 1.23
C SER A 195 1.51 1.61 -0.19
N LEU A 196 2.51 0.79 -0.55
CA LEU A 196 3.02 0.70 -1.91
C LEU A 196 1.96 0.18 -2.89
N LEU A 197 1.18 -0.82 -2.49
CA LEU A 197 0.08 -1.35 -3.30
C LEU A 197 -1.02 -0.29 -3.50
N ILE A 198 -1.45 0.39 -2.44
CA ILE A 198 -2.43 1.49 -2.50
C ILE A 198 -1.92 2.57 -3.44
N ARG A 199 -0.65 2.96 -3.34
CA ARG A 199 -0.04 3.97 -4.20
C ARG A 199 -0.05 3.55 -5.67
N LYS A 200 0.38 2.31 -5.96
CA LYS A 200 0.38 1.74 -7.31
C LYS A 200 -1.02 1.71 -7.91
N LEU A 201 -2.06 1.33 -7.15
CA LEU A 201 -3.42 1.18 -7.66
C LEU A 201 -4.17 2.51 -7.76
N SER A 202 -4.06 3.37 -6.75
CA SER A 202 -4.72 4.68 -6.72
C SER A 202 -4.21 5.65 -7.79
N GLY A 203 -2.99 5.43 -8.30
CA GLY A 203 -2.37 6.33 -9.27
C GLY A 203 -1.94 7.66 -8.66
N VAL A 204 -1.86 7.76 -7.33
CA VAL A 204 -1.31 8.93 -6.64
C VAL A 204 0.21 8.83 -6.68
N ASP A 205 0.84 9.62 -7.57
CA ASP A 205 2.28 9.84 -7.54
C ASP A 205 2.66 10.57 -6.24
N ALA A 206 3.78 10.19 -5.62
CA ALA A 206 4.21 10.70 -4.32
C ALA A 206 4.30 12.23 -4.30
N LEU A 207 3.23 12.87 -3.84
CA LEU A 207 3.20 14.23 -3.35
C LEU A 207 2.00 14.31 -2.41
N LYS A 208 2.32 14.24 -1.11
CA LYS A 208 1.43 14.47 0.05
C LYS A 208 0.49 13.32 0.43
N LEU A 209 1.04 12.37 1.18
CA LEU A 209 0.41 11.86 2.40
C LEU A 209 1.40 12.09 3.53
#